data_AF-A0A2V8WV60-F1
#
_entry.id   AF-A0A2V8WV60-F1
#
_cell.length_a   1.000
_cell.length_b   1.000
_cell.length_c   1.000
_cell.angle_alpha   90.00
_cell.angle_beta   90.00
_cell.angle_gamma   90.00
#
_symmetry.space_group_name_H-M   'P 1'
#
loop_
_entity.id
_entity.type
_entity.pdbx_description
1 polymer ?
#
loop_
_entity_poly.entity_id
_entity_poly.type
_entity_poly.pdbx_seq_one_letter_code
_entity_poly.pdbx_strand_id
1 'polypeptide(L)'
;MTILRSVLLAASQNQWLRDRATHYSFVRSTVSRFMPGETLEDALGAADALRNKRIGTVFTHLGENIKDRPEAQQVTEHYLEVLDRIRQKNLQAEISVKLTQLGLDLSPDLCSENLKT
;
A
#
# COMPACT_ATOMS: atom_id res chain seq x y z
N MET A 1 8.65 24.57 12.61
CA MET A 1 8.24 23.15 12.75
C MET A 1 7.54 22.99 14.09
N THR A 2 6.22 22.82 14.11
CA THR A 2 5.41 22.80 15.35
C THR A 2 5.76 21.58 16.20
N ILE A 3 5.93 21.76 17.51
CA ILE A 3 6.30 20.69 18.47
C ILE A 3 5.39 19.46 18.33
N LEU A 4 4.09 19.69 18.11
CA LEU A 4 3.11 18.63 17.88
C LEU A 4 3.46 17.73 16.67
N ARG A 5 3.91 18.32 15.54
CA ARG A 5 4.32 17.55 14.36
C ARG A 5 5.50 16.66 14.71
N SER A 6 6.50 17.17 15.42
CA SER A 6 7.69 16.41 15.79
C SER A 6 7.37 15.24 16.73
N VAL A 7 6.48 15.47 17.71
CA VAL A 7 6.03 14.41 18.63
C VAL A 7 5.26 13.32 17.88
N LEU A 8 4.32 13.71 17.01
CA LEU A 8 3.58 12.75 16.18
C LEU A 8 4.50 11.97 15.23
N LEU A 9 5.48 12.64 14.63
CA LEU A 9 6.46 12.00 13.75
C LEU A 9 7.29 10.97 14.53
N ALA A 10 7.82 11.35 15.69
CA ALA A 10 8.60 10.47 16.55
C ALA A 10 7.78 9.26 17.02
N ALA A 11 6.52 9.47 17.41
CA ALA A 11 5.61 8.39 17.77
C ALA A 11 5.35 7.43 16.59
N SER A 12 5.18 7.97 15.37
CA SER A 12 4.93 7.18 14.15
C SER A 12 6.13 6.34 13.70
N GLN A 13 7.34 6.69 14.13
CA GLN A 13 8.58 5.96 13.80
C GLN A 13 8.92 4.89 14.85
N ASN A 14 8.26 4.88 16.01
CA ASN A 14 8.51 3.94 17.08
C ASN A 14 7.80 2.59 16.81
N GLN A 15 8.58 1.53 16.58
CA GLN A 15 8.07 0.17 16.31
C GLN A 15 7.24 -0.39 17.48
N TRP A 16 7.66 -0.19 18.72
CA TRP A 16 6.90 -0.66 19.88
C TRP A 16 5.51 -0.01 19.96
N LEU A 17 5.43 1.29 19.69
CA LEU A 17 4.13 1.98 19.62
C LEU A 17 3.29 1.46 18.47
N ARG A 18 3.88 1.21 17.29
CA ARG A 18 3.16 0.64 16.13
C ARG A 18 2.55 -0.72 16.48
N ASP A 19 3.35 -1.61 17.05
CA ASP A 19 2.93 -2.97 17.37
C ASP A 19 1.90 -3.00 18.51
N ARG A 20 2.05 -2.13 19.52
CA ARG A 20 1.12 -2.08 20.66
C ARG A 20 -0.18 -1.36 20.31
N ALA A 21 -0.11 -0.31 19.50
CA ALA A 21 -1.26 0.52 19.15
C ALA A 21 -2.30 -0.24 18.32
N THR A 22 -1.87 -1.09 17.37
CA THR A 22 -2.76 -1.90 16.53
C THR A 22 -3.62 -2.89 17.31
N HIS A 23 -3.20 -3.27 18.52
CA HIS A 23 -3.98 -4.13 19.43
C HIS A 23 -5.15 -3.41 20.12
N TYR A 24 -5.16 -2.07 20.17
CA TYR A 24 -6.27 -1.33 20.77
C TYR A 24 -7.44 -1.20 19.79
N SER A 25 -8.63 -1.61 20.22
CA SER A 25 -9.84 -1.60 19.38
C SER A 25 -10.20 -0.22 18.83
N PHE A 26 -9.97 0.85 19.60
CA PHE A 26 -10.23 2.22 19.14
C PHE A 26 -9.27 2.65 18.02
N VAL A 27 -8.00 2.23 18.08
CA VAL A 27 -6.99 2.52 17.04
C VAL A 27 -7.37 1.79 15.77
N ARG A 28 -7.64 0.49 15.87
CA ARG A 28 -8.06 -0.33 14.73
C ARG A 28 -9.33 0.20 14.07
N SER A 29 -10.32 0.63 14.86
CA SER A 29 -11.56 1.25 14.37
C SER A 29 -11.34 2.60 13.66
N THR A 30 -10.33 3.36 14.10
CA THR A 30 -9.99 4.64 13.46
C THR A 30 -9.25 4.40 12.15
N VAL A 31 -8.28 3.48 12.13
CA VAL A 31 -7.47 3.13 10.96
C VAL A 31 -8.31 2.45 9.88
N SER A 32 -9.28 1.60 10.26
CA SER A 32 -10.14 0.87 9.32
C SER A 32 -10.97 1.77 8.40
N ARG A 33 -11.14 3.04 8.77
CA ARG A 33 -11.81 4.06 7.94
C ARG A 33 -10.94 4.55 6.78
N PHE A 34 -9.63 4.39 6.88
CA PHE A 34 -8.64 4.84 5.89
C PHE A 34 -7.96 3.68 5.16
N MET A 35 -7.74 2.56 5.85
CA MET A 35 -7.19 1.33 5.28
C MET A 35 -8.07 0.14 5.66
N PRO A 36 -8.50 -0.69 4.70
CA PRO A 36 -9.37 -1.83 4.99
C PRO A 36 -8.69 -2.92 5.85
N GLY A 37 -7.35 -2.96 5.84
CA GLY A 37 -6.51 -3.84 6.64
C GLY A 37 -5.06 -3.78 6.18
N GLU A 38 -4.24 -4.73 6.61
CA GLU A 38 -2.80 -4.78 6.31
C GLU A 38 -2.47 -5.81 5.22
N THR A 39 -3.42 -6.65 4.85
CA THR A 39 -3.22 -7.70 3.85
C THR A 39 -3.90 -7.36 2.52
N LEU A 40 -3.43 -8.00 1.44
CA LEU A 40 -4.08 -7.92 0.14
C LEU A 40 -5.53 -8.43 0.19
N GLU A 41 -5.80 -9.48 0.98
CA GLU A 41 -7.17 -10.02 1.11
C GLU A 41 -8.13 -9.03 1.79
N ASP A 42 -7.65 -8.24 2.76
CA ASP A 42 -8.46 -7.18 3.37
C ASP A 42 -8.85 -6.12 2.32
N ALA A 43 -7.89 -5.72 1.48
CA ALA A 43 -8.13 -4.76 0.40
C ALA A 43 -9.09 -5.32 -0.66
N LEU A 44 -8.92 -6.59 -1.06
CA LEU A 44 -9.82 -7.26 -1.99
C LEU A 44 -11.23 -7.40 -1.42
N GLY A 45 -11.38 -7.72 -0.13
CA GLY A 45 -12.67 -7.78 0.55
C GLY A 45 -13.39 -6.43 0.58
N ALA A 46 -12.65 -5.34 0.84
CA ALA A 46 -13.20 -3.99 0.78
C ALA A 46 -13.61 -3.58 -0.63
N ALA A 47 -12.82 -3.95 -1.64
CA ALA A 47 -13.17 -3.70 -3.04
C ALA A 47 -14.44 -4.45 -3.47
N ASP A 48 -14.62 -5.69 -3.01
CA ASP A 48 -15.84 -6.46 -3.25
C ASP A 48 -17.08 -5.79 -2.62
N ALA A 49 -16.95 -5.29 -1.38
CA ALA A 49 -18.00 -4.55 -0.71
C ALA A 49 -18.36 -3.24 -1.42
N LEU A 50 -17.39 -2.54 -2.02
CA LEU A 50 -17.60 -1.33 -2.82
C LEU A 50 -18.20 -1.65 -4.20
N ARG A 51 -17.83 -2.77 -4.82
CA ARG A 51 -18.45 -3.26 -6.07
C ARG A 51 -19.95 -3.44 -5.91
N ASN A 52 -20.41 -4.00 -4.78
CA ASN A 52 -21.85 -4.16 -4.50
C ASN A 52 -22.60 -2.82 -4.43
N LYS A 53 -21.88 -1.72 -4.22
CA LYS A 53 -22.39 -0.34 -4.23
C LYS A 53 -22.16 0.38 -5.56
N ARG A 54 -21.62 -0.30 -6.58
CA ARG A 54 -21.23 0.27 -7.89
C ARG A 54 -20.20 1.39 -7.79
N ILE A 55 -19.28 1.28 -6.83
CA ILE A 55 -18.18 2.22 -6.64
C ILE A 55 -16.90 1.54 -7.13
N GLY A 56 -16.22 2.15 -8.12
CA GLY A 56 -14.92 1.70 -8.60
C GLY A 56 -13.84 1.88 -7.54
N THR A 57 -12.79 1.07 -7.59
CA THR A 57 -11.74 1.05 -6.57
C THR A 57 -10.35 1.23 -7.15
N VAL A 58 -9.46 1.86 -6.37
CA VAL A 58 -8.06 2.01 -6.73
C VAL A 58 -7.21 1.48 -5.58
N PHE A 59 -6.39 0.47 -5.86
CA PHE A 59 -5.48 -0.15 -4.92
C PHE A 59 -4.18 0.66 -4.87
N THR A 60 -3.71 0.98 -3.67
CA THR A 60 -2.46 1.71 -3.46
C THR A 60 -1.57 0.88 -2.54
N HIS A 61 -0.38 0.52 -3.02
CA HIS A 61 0.62 -0.13 -2.19
C HIS A 61 1.32 0.92 -1.30
N LEU A 62 1.26 0.73 0.01
CA LEU A 62 1.83 1.65 0.99
C LEU A 62 3.27 1.27 1.31
N GLY A 63 4.17 2.20 1.06
CA GLY A 63 5.61 2.05 1.25
C GLY A 63 6.35 3.15 0.50
N GLU A 64 7.54 3.52 0.95
CA GLU A 64 8.36 4.55 0.32
C GLU A 64 9.84 4.22 0.53
N ASN A 65 10.71 4.81 -0.31
CA ASN A 65 12.18 4.73 -0.23
C ASN A 65 12.75 3.33 -0.50
N ILE A 66 12.58 2.85 -1.73
CA ILE A 66 13.26 1.64 -2.22
C ILE A 66 14.78 1.87 -2.19
N LYS A 67 15.51 0.94 -1.59
CA LYS A 67 16.95 1.07 -1.34
C LYS A 67 17.82 0.36 -2.36
N ASP A 68 17.27 -0.68 -2.99
CA ASP A 68 18.00 -1.51 -3.94
C ASP A 68 17.08 -2.10 -5.02
N ARG A 69 17.73 -2.69 -6.04
CA ARG A 69 17.05 -3.32 -7.18
C ARG A 69 16.14 -4.50 -6.76
N PRO A 70 16.57 -5.43 -5.88
CA PRO A 70 15.70 -6.50 -5.39
C PRO A 70 14.40 -6.00 -4.75
N GLU A 71 14.46 -4.94 -3.95
CA GLU A 71 13.26 -4.37 -3.32
C GLU A 71 12.30 -3.76 -4.38
N ALA A 72 12.82 -3.10 -5.43
CA ALA A 72 12.00 -2.64 -6.55
C ALA A 72 11.31 -3.81 -7.29
N GLN A 73 12.03 -4.93 -7.46
CA GLN A 73 11.49 -6.13 -8.09
C GLN A 73 10.37 -6.76 -7.25
N GLN A 74 10.56 -6.88 -5.94
CA GLN A 74 9.53 -7.40 -5.03
C GLN A 74 8.25 -6.55 -5.07
N VAL A 75 8.39 -5.22 -5.12
CA VAL A 75 7.21 -4.34 -5.25
C VAL A 75 6.53 -4.51 -6.61
N THR A 76 7.31 -4.70 -7.68
CA THR A 76 6.77 -5.00 -9.02
C THR A 76 5.98 -6.31 -9.02
N GLU A 77 6.55 -7.38 -8.44
CA GLU A 77 5.89 -8.68 -8.27
C GLU A 77 4.59 -8.55 -7.46
N HIS A 78 4.59 -7.73 -6.40
CA HIS A 78 3.39 -7.47 -5.63
C HIS A 78 2.30 -6.75 -6.46
N TYR A 79 2.66 -5.78 -7.29
CA TYR A 79 1.70 -5.15 -8.20
C TYR A 79 1.10 -6.15 -9.19
N LEU A 80 1.92 -7.04 -9.75
CA LEU A 80 1.46 -8.09 -10.65
C LEU A 80 0.53 -9.08 -9.93
N GLU A 81 0.84 -9.48 -8.70
CA GLU A 81 -0.04 -10.29 -7.86
C GLU A 81 -1.39 -9.60 -7.66
N VAL A 82 -1.41 -8.32 -7.31
CA VAL A 82 -2.65 -7.56 -7.11
C VAL A 82 -3.48 -7.53 -8.40
N LEU A 83 -2.86 -7.27 -9.55
CA LEU A 83 -3.54 -7.28 -10.85
C LEU A 83 -4.15 -8.66 -11.16
N ASP A 84 -3.39 -9.73 -10.91
CA ASP A 84 -3.89 -11.09 -11.11
C ASP A 84 -5.07 -11.41 -10.20
N ARG A 85 -5.03 -10.99 -8.93
CA ARG A 85 -6.13 -11.18 -7.97
C ARG A 85 -7.37 -10.37 -8.36
N ILE A 86 -7.20 -9.12 -8.81
CA ILE A 86 -8.27 -8.27 -9.35
C ILE A 86 -8.95 -8.97 -10.53
N ARG A 87 -8.15 -9.49 -11.47
CA ARG A 87 -8.65 -10.21 -12.66
C ARG A 87 -9.38 -11.49 -12.27
N GLN A 88 -8.80 -12.32 -11.40
CA GLN A 88 -9.42 -13.57 -10.92
C GLN A 88 -10.77 -13.35 -10.23
N LYS A 89 -10.92 -12.25 -9.49
CA LYS A 89 -12.16 -11.89 -8.79
C LYS A 89 -13.11 -11.04 -9.65
N ASN A 90 -12.72 -10.71 -10.88
CA ASN A 90 -13.45 -9.84 -11.80
C ASN A 90 -13.90 -8.52 -11.12
N LEU A 91 -12.98 -7.90 -10.39
CA LEU A 91 -13.23 -6.64 -9.71
C LEU A 91 -13.06 -5.47 -10.68
N GLN A 92 -13.95 -4.47 -10.58
CA GLN A 92 -13.77 -3.18 -11.26
C GLN A 92 -12.80 -2.32 -10.43
N ALA A 93 -11.52 -2.63 -10.57
CA ALA A 93 -10.45 -2.05 -9.77
C ALA A 93 -9.22 -1.75 -10.62
N GLU A 94 -8.53 -0.67 -10.27
CA GLU A 94 -7.26 -0.26 -10.85
C GLU A 94 -6.17 -0.24 -9.78
N ILE A 95 -4.90 -0.22 -10.19
CA ILE A 95 -3.77 0.01 -9.28
C ILE A 95 -3.21 1.43 -9.47
N SER A 96 -2.75 2.04 -8.38
CA SER A 96 -1.99 3.29 -8.40
C SER A 96 -0.52 2.97 -8.17
N VAL A 97 0.31 3.18 -9.20
CA VAL A 97 1.73 2.89 -9.16
C VAL A 97 2.55 4.15 -8.86
N LYS A 98 3.48 4.07 -7.91
CA LYS A 98 4.52 5.09 -7.70
C LYS A 98 5.79 4.67 -8.43
N LEU A 99 6.30 5.47 -9.37
CA LEU A 99 7.51 5.13 -10.13
C LEU A 99 8.77 5.00 -9.25
N THR A 100 8.83 5.75 -8.15
CA THR A 100 9.91 5.61 -7.16
C THR A 100 9.91 4.23 -6.48
N GLN A 101 8.73 3.61 -6.32
CA GLN A 101 8.63 2.23 -5.85
C GLN A 101 9.09 1.20 -6.91
N LEU A 102 9.12 1.58 -8.18
CA LEU A 102 9.69 0.77 -9.26
C LEU A 102 11.19 1.04 -9.46
N GLY A 103 11.82 1.85 -8.60
CA GLY A 103 13.26 2.12 -8.64
C GLY A 103 13.66 3.38 -9.41
N LEU A 104 12.74 4.32 -9.67
CA LEU A 104 13.08 5.58 -10.38
C LEU A 104 14.23 6.35 -9.71
N ASP A 105 14.28 6.37 -8.38
CA ASP A 105 15.35 7.05 -7.62
C ASP A 105 16.70 6.30 -7.69
N LEU A 106 16.69 5.03 -8.08
CA LEU A 106 17.90 4.22 -8.24
C LEU A 106 18.43 4.30 -9.68
N SER A 107 17.56 4.13 -10.66
CA SER A 107 17.88 4.24 -12.09
C SER A 107 16.59 4.33 -12.94
N PRO A 108 16.51 5.29 -13.89
CA PRO A 108 15.43 5.33 -14.86
C PRO A 108 15.29 4.05 -15.69
N ASP A 109 16.39 3.36 -16.00
CA ASP A 109 16.37 2.12 -16.78
C ASP A 109 15.76 0.97 -15.98
N LEU A 110 16.09 0.86 -14.68
CA LEU A 110 15.45 -0.10 -13.77
C LEU A 110 13.94 0.16 -13.67
N CYS A 111 13.55 1.42 -13.51
CA CYS A 111 12.13 1.79 -13.47
C CYS A 111 11.42 1.40 -14.76
N SER A 112 12.02 1.66 -15.93
CA SER A 112 11.44 1.28 -17.21
C SER A 112 11.37 -0.24 -17.39
N GLU A 113 12.33 -1.00 -16.90
CA GLU A 113 12.34 -2.47 -16.95
C GLU A 113 11.15 -3.04 -16.16
N ASN A 114 11.01 -2.61 -14.91
CA ASN A 114 9.91 -3.02 -14.04
C ASN A 114 8.53 -2.61 -14.58
N LEU A 115 8.42 -1.38 -15.13
CA LEU A 115 7.14 -0.87 -15.65
C LEU A 115 6.64 -1.62 -16.90
N LYS A 116 7.55 -2.23 -17.67
CA LYS A 116 7.23 -2.96 -18.91
C LYS A 116 6.96 -4.45 -18.70
N THR A 117 7.09 -4.93 -17.46
CA THR A 117 6.84 -6.34 -17.11
C THR A 117 5.35 -6.62 -17.17
#